data_AF-A0A1V8RJ57-F1
#
_entry.id   AF-A0A1V8RJ57-F1
#
_cell.length_a   1.000
_cell.length_b   1.000
_cell.length_c   1.000
_cell.angle_alpha   90.00
_cell.angle_beta   90.00
_cell.angle_gamma   90.00
#
_symmetry.space_group_name_H-M   'P 1'
#
loop_
_entity.id
_entity.type
_entity.pdbx_description
1 polymer ?
#
loop_
_entity_poly.entity_id
_entity_poly.type
_entity_poly.pdbx_seq_one_letter_code
_entity_poly.pdbx_strand_id
1 'polypeptide(L)'
;MSRRQAAKHFNISRDSVAKMLSYSTPPGYRRRSPIRRPKLDAFVATIDRWLDEDVKVPRKQRHTAKRVFDRLRDECGFTGGYTI
;
A
#
# COMPACT_ATOMS: atom_id res chain seq x y z
N MET A 1 14.82 6.42 -34.13
CA MET A 1 13.70 7.39 -34.17
C MET A 1 14.12 8.66 -33.43
N SER A 2 13.85 9.86 -33.97
CA SER A 2 14.14 11.11 -33.25
C SER A 2 13.13 11.38 -32.14
N ARG A 3 13.49 12.20 -31.14
CA ARG A 3 12.56 12.60 -30.05
C ARG A 3 11.26 13.20 -30.59
N ARG A 4 11.33 13.97 -31.68
CA ARG A 4 10.16 14.57 -32.35
C ARG A 4 9.29 13.52 -33.05
N GLN A 5 9.90 12.53 -33.68
CA GLN A 5 9.17 11.42 -34.30
C GLN A 5 8.48 10.55 -33.25
N ALA A 6 9.13 10.28 -32.12
CA ALA A 6 8.54 9.53 -31.01
C ALA A 6 7.32 10.25 -30.41
N ALA A 7 7.42 11.56 -30.16
CA ALA A 7 6.30 12.34 -29.65
C ALA A 7 5.06 12.28 -30.57
N LYS A 8 5.27 12.36 -31.89
CA LYS A 8 4.18 12.23 -32.88
C LYS A 8 3.63 10.81 -32.95
N HIS A 9 4.49 9.79 -32.92
CA HIS A 9 4.09 8.40 -33.07
C HIS A 9 3.31 7.88 -31.84
N PHE A 10 3.76 8.22 -30.63
CA PHE A 10 3.12 7.80 -29.38
C PHE A 10 2.08 8.80 -28.85
N ASN A 11 1.86 9.92 -29.56
CA ASN A 11 0.95 10.99 -29.16
C ASN A 11 1.15 11.48 -27.71
N ILE A 12 2.41 11.66 -27.31
CA ILE A 12 2.80 12.17 -26.00
C ILE A 12 3.65 13.43 -26.12
N SER A 13 3.67 14.24 -25.06
CA SER A 13 4.43 15.49 -25.05
C SER A 13 5.94 15.24 -25.28
N ARG A 14 6.63 16.20 -25.91
CA ARG A 14 8.08 16.12 -26.11
C ARG A 14 8.85 16.05 -24.79
N ASP A 15 8.33 16.69 -23.74
CA ASP A 15 8.91 16.66 -22.40
C ASP A 15 8.75 15.28 -21.74
N SER A 16 7.63 14.60 -21.99
CA SER A 16 7.43 13.21 -21.56
C SER A 16 8.44 12.27 -22.24
N VAL A 17 8.67 12.43 -23.55
CA VAL A 17 9.69 11.64 -24.29
C VAL A 17 11.10 11.92 -23.74
N ALA A 18 11.44 13.19 -23.50
CA ALA A 18 12.74 13.56 -22.92
C ALA A 18 12.93 12.96 -21.52
N LYS A 19 11.90 13.03 -20.68
CA LYS A 19 11.88 12.41 -19.36
C LYS A 19 12.01 10.89 -19.42
N MET A 20 11.29 10.22 -20.32
CA MET A 20 11.41 8.77 -20.51
C MET A 20 12.82 8.36 -20.91
N LEU A 21 13.47 9.11 -21.82
CA LEU A 21 14.84 8.85 -22.26
C LEU A 21 15.90 9.14 -21.19
N SER A 22 15.57 9.91 -20.14
CA SER A 22 16.49 10.12 -19.00
C SER A 22 16.62 8.90 -18.09
N TYR A 23 15.74 7.90 -18.24
CA TYR A 23 15.80 6.66 -17.49
C TYR A 23 16.04 5.48 -18.45
N SER A 24 17.04 4.64 -18.14
CA SER A 24 17.33 3.43 -18.92
C SER A 24 16.15 2.44 -18.92
N THR A 25 15.42 2.39 -17.81
CA THR A 25 14.14 1.69 -17.66
C THR A 25 13.12 2.65 -17.06
N PRO A 26 11.84 2.63 -17.50
CA PRO A 26 10.83 3.51 -16.92
C PRO A 26 10.82 3.32 -15.40
N PRO A 27 10.95 4.40 -14.61
CA PRO A 27 10.75 4.29 -13.18
C PRO A 27 9.33 3.77 -12.98
N GLY A 28 9.20 2.61 -12.34
CA GLY A 28 7.89 2.04 -12.01
C GLY A 28 7.08 3.00 -11.14
N TYR A 29 5.89 2.58 -10.73
CA TYR A 29 5.05 3.40 -9.85
C TYR A 29 5.83 3.83 -8.58
N ARG A 30 6.07 5.14 -8.46
CA ARG A 30 6.76 5.76 -7.32
C ARG A 30 5.79 6.68 -6.60
N ARG A 31 5.45 6.36 -5.36
CA ARG A 31 4.71 7.27 -4.49
C ARG A 31 5.63 8.39 -4.03
N ARG A 32 5.17 9.64 -4.12
CA ARG A 32 5.90 10.81 -3.61
C ARG A 32 5.79 10.97 -2.10
N SER A 33 4.81 10.33 -1.49
CA SER A 33 4.55 10.42 -0.05
C SER A 33 4.14 9.05 0.50
N PRO A 34 4.34 8.81 1.80
CA PRO A 34 3.83 7.62 2.47
C PRO A 34 2.30 7.51 2.31
N ILE A 35 1.81 6.27 2.35
CA ILE A 35 0.36 6.00 2.37
C ILE A 35 -0.18 6.58 3.67
N ARG A 36 -1.15 7.51 3.58
CA ARG A 36 -1.89 7.97 4.75
C ARG A 36 -2.89 6.89 5.16
N ARG A 37 -2.88 6.46 6.42
CA ARG A 37 -3.84 5.47 6.95
C ARG A 37 -4.66 6.10 8.10
N PRO A 38 -5.39 7.19 7.85
CA PRO A 38 -5.98 8.02 8.91
C PRO A 38 -6.92 7.26 9.86
N LYS A 39 -7.59 6.20 9.38
CA LYS A 39 -8.47 5.36 10.22
C LYS A 39 -7.75 4.21 10.91
N LEU A 40 -6.61 3.77 10.40
CA LEU A 40 -5.93 2.54 10.85
C LEU A 40 -4.72 2.86 11.73
N ASP A 41 -4.03 3.99 11.49
CA ASP A 41 -2.79 4.37 12.18
C ASP A 41 -2.96 4.38 13.71
N ALA A 42 -4.12 4.81 14.23
CA ALA A 42 -4.42 4.81 15.67
C ALA A 42 -4.48 3.40 16.29
N PHE A 43 -4.75 2.38 15.47
CA PHE A 43 -4.96 1.00 15.92
C PHE A 43 -3.78 0.07 15.60
N VAL A 44 -2.77 0.55 14.85
CA VAL A 44 -1.61 -0.25 14.45
C VAL A 44 -0.90 -0.84 15.67
N ALA A 45 -0.64 -0.03 16.70
CA ALA A 45 0.05 -0.51 17.91
C ALA A 45 -0.72 -1.62 18.64
N THR A 46 -2.06 -1.54 18.66
CA THR A 46 -2.90 -2.59 19.26
C THR A 46 -2.84 -3.88 18.45
N ILE A 47 -2.90 -3.77 17.12
CA ILE A 47 -2.79 -4.92 16.21
C ILE A 47 -1.42 -5.58 16.35
N ASP A 48 -0.35 -4.80 16.35
CA ASP A 48 1.03 -5.31 16.47
C ASP A 48 1.20 -6.10 17.78
N ARG A 49 0.69 -5.57 18.90
CA ARG A 49 0.70 -6.28 20.18
C ARG A 49 -0.03 -7.63 20.12
N TRP A 50 -1.21 -7.68 19.51
CA TRP A 50 -1.96 -8.93 19.37
C TRP A 50 -1.24 -9.94 18.48
N LEU A 51 -0.61 -9.47 17.40
CA LEU A 51 0.18 -10.34 16.51
C LEU A 51 1.44 -10.87 17.21
N ASP A 52 2.11 -10.06 18.04
CA ASP A 52 3.25 -10.48 18.85
C ASP A 52 2.87 -11.54 19.89
N GLU A 53 1.69 -11.40 20.50
CA GLU A 53 1.11 -12.43 21.38
C GLU A 53 0.79 -13.72 20.61
N ASP A 54 0.25 -13.59 19.39
CA ASP A 54 -0.08 -14.74 18.53
C ASP A 54 1.14 -15.58 18.14
N VAL A 55 2.28 -14.95 17.92
CA VAL A 55 3.51 -15.69 17.58
C VAL A 55 3.87 -16.68 18.68
N LYS A 56 3.56 -16.35 19.94
CA LYS A 56 3.89 -17.17 21.13
C LYS A 56 2.95 -18.35 21.32
N VAL A 57 1.77 -18.36 20.70
CA VAL A 57 0.80 -19.46 20.82
C VAL A 57 0.88 -20.45 19.65
N PRO A 58 0.43 -21.71 19.84
CA PRO A 58 0.35 -22.70 18.77
C PRO A 58 -0.48 -22.20 17.58
N ARG A 59 -0.11 -22.63 16.36
CA ARG A 59 -0.71 -22.15 15.09
C ARG A 59 -2.25 -22.19 15.06
N LYS A 60 -2.88 -23.17 15.73
CA LYS A 60 -4.34 -23.31 15.80
C LYS A 60 -5.04 -22.28 16.69
N GLN A 61 -4.31 -21.61 17.57
CA GLN A 61 -4.83 -20.63 18.53
C GLN A 61 -4.53 -19.18 18.13
N ARG A 62 -3.75 -18.96 17.06
CA ARG A 62 -3.45 -17.62 16.54
C ARG A 62 -4.71 -16.97 15.98
N HIS A 63 -4.86 -15.67 16.17
CA HIS A 63 -5.97 -14.94 15.59
C HIS A 63 -5.85 -14.97 14.05
N THR A 64 -6.99 -15.13 13.39
CA THR A 64 -7.10 -14.89 11.94
C THR A 64 -7.28 -13.40 11.69
N ALA A 65 -7.01 -12.93 10.46
CA ALA A 65 -7.26 -11.54 10.09
C ALA A 65 -8.71 -11.10 10.40
N LYS A 66 -9.68 -11.98 10.19
CA LYS A 66 -11.08 -11.75 10.56
C LYS A 66 -11.26 -11.58 12.08
N ARG A 67 -10.62 -12.43 12.88
CA ARG A 67 -10.72 -12.35 14.34
C ARG A 67 -10.07 -11.07 14.89
N VAL A 68 -8.93 -10.66 14.35
CA VAL A 68 -8.29 -9.38 14.67
C VAL A 68 -9.23 -8.22 14.33
N PHE A 69 -9.86 -8.25 13.14
CA PHE A 69 -10.83 -7.22 12.74
C PHE A 69 -12.05 -7.13 13.67
N ASP A 70 -12.67 -8.27 13.98
CA ASP A 70 -13.84 -8.31 14.88
C ASP A 70 -13.46 -7.73 16.25
N ARG A 71 -12.31 -8.12 16.78
CA ARG A 71 -11.79 -7.62 18.06
C ARG A 71 -11.45 -6.14 18.01
N LEU A 72 -10.91 -5.64 16.91
CA LEU A 72 -10.63 -4.21 16.69
C LEU A 72 -11.90 -3.37 16.69
N ARG A 73 -12.97 -3.90 16.08
CA ARG A 73 -14.29 -3.25 16.03
C ARG A 73 -14.92 -3.25 17.43
N ASP A 74 -14.91 -4.39 18.09
CA ASP A 74 -15.66 -4.60 19.32
C ASP A 74 -14.94 -3.99 20.55
N GLU A 75 -13.60 -4.10 20.64
CA GLU A 75 -12.81 -3.57 21.77
C GLU A 75 -12.33 -2.13 21.56
N CYS A 76 -12.05 -1.72 20.32
CA CYS A 76 -11.43 -0.43 20.02
C CYS A 76 -12.33 0.52 19.20
N GLY A 77 -13.54 0.09 18.84
CA GLY A 77 -14.49 0.94 18.10
C GLY A 77 -14.08 1.22 16.65
N PHE A 78 -13.33 0.31 16.02
CA PHE A 78 -12.89 0.50 14.64
C PHE A 78 -14.06 0.61 13.65
N THR A 79 -14.07 1.69 12.86
CA THR A 79 -15.13 2.00 11.87
C THR A 79 -14.73 1.69 10.42
N GLY A 80 -13.59 1.06 10.20
CA GLY A 80 -13.17 0.63 8.86
C GLY A 80 -13.86 -0.66 8.41
N GLY A 81 -13.61 -1.05 7.17
CA GLY A 81 -14.16 -2.26 6.58
C GLY A 81 -13.14 -3.39 6.49
N TYR A 82 -13.63 -4.63 6.54
CA TYR A 82 -12.87 -5.83 6.19
C TYR A 82 -13.08 -6.13 4.69
N THR A 83 -12.03 -6.04 3.88
CA THR A 83 -12.05 -6.38 2.45
C THR A 83 -11.16 -7.59 2.22
N ILE A 84 -11.65 -8.58 1.47
CA ILE A 84 -10.98 -9.86 1.17
C ILE A 84 -10.44 -9.82 -0.26
#